data_AF-A0A8H3DZX6-F1
#
_entry.id   AF-A0A8H3DZX6-F1
#
_cell.length_a   1.000
_cell.length_b   1.000
_cell.length_c   1.000
_cell.angle_alpha   90.00
_cell.angle_beta   90.00
_cell.angle_gamma   90.00
#
_symmetry.space_group_name_H-M   'P 1'
#
loop_
_entity.id
_entity.type
_entity.pdbx_description
1 polymer ?
#
loop_
_entity_poly.entity_id
_entity_poly.type
_entity_poly.pdbx_seq_one_letter_code
_entity_poly.pdbx_strand_id
1 'polypeptide(L)'
;MSDTDSSQPQIIVEGDSDTDSWVGERVEADDPGPFLSLPQLDPELIKSYYTAYIGLSNGSGSRRSLPPELVLLICRLAGFEVWRAKKSPRGRRKIYSSSNIVWSHVWFQTEPFTKEMLGGSRSVQLVTMSRHQGWVGDRDAGSWSWFELQVARPTAEGNDHAEAKLNPDGDKISWRCLEHPVDEETAQAQKDFAEHKGSVFGPDHELWTQIEEGDVLQVVMKTQFGGWSNTASDGVLRISTWWEPSVEMMDLMGKNTSNTQSE
;
A
#
# COMPACT_ATOMS: atom_id res chain seq x y z
N MET A 1 -50.90 -36.42 -36.41
CA MET A 1 -51.54 -35.89 -35.19
C MET A 1 -50.72 -36.43 -34.05
N SER A 2 -49.60 -35.78 -33.73
CA SER A 2 -49.45 -34.80 -32.63
C SER A 2 -49.72 -35.51 -31.30
N ASP A 3 -48.73 -35.75 -30.43
CA ASP A 3 -47.87 -34.74 -29.83
C ASP A 3 -46.44 -35.21 -29.52
N THR A 4 -45.51 -34.29 -29.74
CA THR A 4 -44.17 -34.21 -29.16
C THR A 4 -44.27 -33.98 -27.66
N ASP A 5 -43.63 -34.83 -26.85
CA ASP A 5 -43.30 -34.49 -25.47
C ASP A 5 -41.78 -34.41 -25.28
N SER A 6 -41.39 -33.26 -24.76
CA SER A 6 -40.05 -32.70 -24.72
C SER A 6 -39.50 -32.97 -23.32
N SER A 7 -38.63 -33.98 -23.19
CA SER A 7 -37.91 -34.21 -21.94
C SER A 7 -36.80 -33.17 -21.79
N GLN A 8 -37.09 -32.10 -21.06
CA GLN A 8 -36.08 -31.20 -20.48
C GLN A 8 -35.30 -31.93 -19.38
N PRO A 9 -33.99 -31.67 -19.20
CA PRO A 9 -33.27 -32.12 -18.02
C PRO A 9 -33.74 -31.30 -16.81
N GLN A 10 -34.22 -32.00 -15.78
CA GLN A 10 -34.56 -31.42 -14.49
C GLN A 10 -33.28 -30.97 -13.77
N ILE A 11 -33.28 -29.71 -13.37
CA ILE A 11 -32.36 -29.14 -12.38
C ILE A 11 -32.77 -29.74 -11.04
N ILE A 12 -31.92 -30.62 -10.49
CA ILE A 12 -32.01 -31.04 -9.10
C ILE A 12 -31.27 -29.99 -8.28
N VAL A 13 -32.05 -29.13 -7.62
CA VAL A 13 -31.63 -28.39 -6.44
C VAL A 13 -31.93 -29.26 -5.24
N GLU A 14 -30.95 -29.37 -4.34
CA GLU A 14 -31.01 -29.63 -2.89
C GLU A 14 -30.08 -30.75 -2.45
N GLY A 15 -29.36 -30.46 -1.36
CA GLY A 15 -28.77 -31.47 -0.51
C GLY A 15 -27.43 -31.06 0.06
N ASP A 16 -27.48 -30.22 1.09
CA ASP A 16 -26.44 -29.97 2.09
C ASP A 16 -25.38 -31.07 2.17
N SER A 17 -24.14 -30.70 1.86
CA SER A 17 -22.98 -31.35 2.45
C SER A 17 -22.20 -30.30 3.22
N ASP A 18 -22.47 -30.28 4.53
CA ASP A 18 -21.59 -29.75 5.57
C ASP A 18 -20.16 -30.25 5.33
N THR A 19 -19.42 -29.47 4.55
CA THR A 19 -17.97 -29.45 4.59
C THR A 19 -17.63 -28.09 5.15
N ASP A 20 -17.73 -28.00 6.49
CA ASP A 20 -16.95 -27.09 7.29
C ASP A 20 -15.47 -27.34 6.96
N SER A 21 -15.05 -26.75 5.83
CA SER A 21 -13.67 -26.48 5.50
C SER A 21 -13.16 -25.67 6.67
N TRP A 22 -12.30 -26.29 7.46
CA TRP A 22 -11.50 -25.63 8.48
C TRP A 22 -10.70 -24.50 7.82
N VAL A 23 -11.33 -23.32 7.68
CA VAL A 23 -10.72 -22.04 7.32
C VAL A 23 -10.21 -21.46 8.62
N GLY A 24 -9.01 -21.85 9.03
CA GLY A 24 -8.38 -21.30 10.21
C GLY A 24 -7.66 -20.02 9.85
N GLU A 25 -8.32 -18.86 9.88
CA GLU A 25 -7.57 -17.65 10.23
C GLU A 25 -7.05 -17.86 11.66
N ARG A 26 -5.84 -18.42 11.76
CA ARG A 26 -5.23 -18.68 13.06
C ARG A 26 -4.45 -17.42 13.42
N VAL A 27 -5.11 -16.54 14.16
CA VAL A 27 -4.42 -15.51 14.93
C VAL A 27 -3.64 -16.25 16.01
N GLU A 28 -2.35 -16.51 15.78
CA GLU A 28 -1.46 -17.06 16.81
C GLU A 28 -1.32 -16.03 17.94
N ALA A 29 -1.49 -16.48 19.19
CA ALA A 29 -1.50 -15.63 20.37
C ALA A 29 -0.12 -14.99 20.68
N ASP A 30 -0.16 -13.69 21.03
CA ASP A 30 0.74 -12.84 21.83
C ASP A 30 2.27 -12.86 21.66
N ASP A 31 2.81 -13.44 20.58
CA ASP A 31 4.15 -13.05 20.13
C ASP A 31 4.02 -11.94 19.07
N PRO A 32 4.27 -10.66 19.44
CA PRO A 32 4.14 -9.55 18.51
C PRO A 32 5.11 -9.64 17.32
N GLY A 33 6.14 -10.48 17.41
CA GLY A 33 7.21 -10.55 16.42
C GLY A 33 8.04 -9.25 16.33
N PRO A 34 9.04 -9.21 15.44
CA PRO A 34 9.82 -8.02 15.22
C PRO A 34 8.98 -6.92 14.54
N PHE A 35 9.33 -5.66 14.85
CA PHE A 35 8.66 -4.47 14.35
C PHE A 35 9.54 -3.67 13.41
N LEU A 36 8.92 -3.03 12.43
CA LEU A 36 9.58 -2.08 11.55
C LEU A 36 9.75 -0.72 12.25
N SER A 37 10.98 -0.21 12.22
CA SER A 37 11.24 1.19 12.55
C SER A 37 10.59 2.08 11.48
N LEU A 38 9.75 3.02 11.91
CA LEU A 38 9.26 4.05 10.99
C LEU A 38 10.40 5.00 10.64
N PRO A 39 10.51 5.44 9.37
CA PRO A 39 11.26 6.65 9.09
C PRO A 39 10.59 7.80 9.86
N GLN A 40 11.27 8.33 10.86
CA GLN A 40 10.84 9.59 11.48
C GLN A 40 11.12 10.70 10.48
N LEU A 41 10.16 11.62 10.35
CA LEU A 41 10.36 12.82 9.56
C LEU A 41 11.48 13.63 10.23
N ASP A 42 12.63 13.76 9.58
CA ASP A 42 13.76 14.50 10.11
C ASP A 42 13.39 15.99 10.20
N PRO A 43 13.33 16.58 11.41
CA PRO A 43 13.00 17.99 11.57
C PRO A 43 13.98 18.92 10.84
N GLU A 44 15.26 18.55 10.74
CA GLU A 44 16.26 19.36 10.04
C GLU A 44 16.08 19.28 8.52
N LEU A 45 15.62 18.14 8.00
CA LEU A 45 15.24 18.01 6.60
C LEU A 45 14.07 18.94 6.26
N ILE A 46 13.03 18.95 7.09
CA ILE A 46 11.87 19.82 6.91
C ILE A 46 12.25 21.29 7.01
N LYS A 47 13.09 21.65 7.97
CA LYS A 47 13.65 23.00 8.10
C LYS A 47 14.48 23.39 6.87
N SER A 48 15.23 22.45 6.30
CA SER A 48 15.98 22.67 5.05
C SER A 48 15.04 22.93 3.88
N TYR A 49 13.94 22.17 3.77
CA TYR A 49 12.93 22.40 2.72
C TYR A 49 12.31 23.78 2.82
N TYR A 50 11.91 24.19 4.04
CA TYR A 50 11.38 25.53 4.28
C TYR A 50 12.40 26.62 3.97
N THR A 51 13.65 26.46 4.41
CA THR A 51 14.71 27.46 4.19
C THR A 51 14.96 27.65 2.69
N ALA A 52 15.01 26.56 1.93
CA ALA A 52 15.14 26.60 0.48
C ALA A 52 13.93 27.29 -0.19
N TYR A 53 12.71 26.91 0.21
CA TYR A 53 11.49 27.54 -0.31
C TYR A 53 11.46 29.05 -0.07
N ILE A 54 11.79 29.49 1.16
CA ILE A 54 11.82 30.91 1.54
C ILE A 54 12.90 31.65 0.75
N GLY A 55 14.10 31.09 0.66
CA GLY A 55 15.21 31.72 -0.07
C GLY A 55 14.90 31.92 -1.55
N LEU A 56 14.22 30.95 -2.17
CA LEU A 56 13.77 31.04 -3.57
C LEU A 56 12.60 32.02 -3.74
N SER A 57 11.67 32.05 -2.78
CA SER A 57 10.46 32.90 -2.85
C SER A 57 10.75 34.37 -2.57
N ASN A 58 11.66 34.68 -1.65
CA ASN A 58 11.95 36.07 -1.27
C ASN A 58 13.05 36.71 -2.15
N GLY A 59 13.90 35.89 -2.78
CA GLY A 59 15.06 36.38 -3.51
C GLY A 59 16.12 36.99 -2.57
N SER A 60 16.97 37.86 -3.12
CA SER A 60 17.98 38.62 -2.38
C SER A 60 18.20 39.99 -3.04
N GLY A 61 18.99 40.88 -2.42
CA GLY A 61 19.33 42.16 -3.05
C GLY A 61 19.95 42.04 -4.47
N SER A 62 20.50 40.87 -4.81
CA SER A 62 21.09 40.58 -6.14
C SER A 62 20.25 39.65 -7.02
N ARG A 63 19.15 39.08 -6.52
CA ARG A 63 18.32 38.09 -7.24
C ARG A 63 16.85 38.35 -7.00
N ARG A 64 16.06 38.41 -8.07
CA ARG A 64 14.60 38.53 -7.96
C ARG A 64 14.00 37.29 -7.31
N SER A 65 12.89 37.49 -6.60
CA SER A 65 12.01 36.41 -6.16
C SER A 65 11.53 35.57 -7.34
N LEU A 66 11.36 34.28 -7.11
CA LEU A 66 10.74 33.39 -8.09
C LEU A 66 9.22 33.32 -7.83
N PRO A 67 8.41 33.21 -8.89
CA PRO A 67 7.00 32.83 -8.77
C PRO A 67 6.85 31.51 -7.99
N PRO A 68 5.82 31.38 -7.13
CA PRO A 68 5.61 30.19 -6.31
C PRO A 68 5.61 28.88 -7.12
N GLU A 69 5.05 28.90 -8.32
CA GLU A 69 4.97 27.74 -9.21
C GLU A 69 6.37 27.23 -9.59
N LEU A 70 7.31 28.14 -9.87
CA LEU A 70 8.69 27.77 -10.17
C LEU A 70 9.42 27.25 -8.92
N VAL A 71 9.15 27.83 -7.75
CA VAL A 71 9.73 27.35 -6.48
C VAL A 71 9.27 25.91 -6.19
N LEU A 72 7.97 25.64 -6.32
CA LEU A 72 7.42 24.30 -6.14
C LEU A 72 8.00 23.30 -7.13
N LEU A 73 8.14 23.68 -8.41
CA LEU A 73 8.80 22.83 -9.41
C LEU A 73 10.26 22.54 -9.06
N ILE A 74 11.01 23.54 -8.56
CA ILE A 74 12.39 23.33 -8.09
C ILE A 74 12.42 22.39 -6.90
N CYS A 75 11.55 22.57 -5.90
CA CYS A 75 11.45 21.68 -4.73
C CYS A 75 11.13 20.24 -5.15
N ARG A 76 10.17 20.05 -6.06
CA ARG A 76 9.82 18.74 -6.62
C ARG A 76 11.00 18.12 -7.37
N LEU A 77 11.68 18.90 -8.22
CA LEU A 77 12.87 18.43 -8.95
C LEU A 77 14.03 18.08 -8.00
N ALA A 78 14.17 18.81 -6.90
CA ALA A 78 15.12 18.54 -5.84
C ALA A 78 14.73 17.33 -4.96
N GLY A 79 13.59 16.69 -5.23
CA GLY A 79 13.13 15.50 -4.52
C GLY A 79 12.55 15.79 -3.14
N PHE A 80 12.09 17.02 -2.87
CA PHE A 80 11.50 17.36 -1.58
C PHE A 80 10.18 16.61 -1.43
N GLU A 81 10.16 15.66 -0.51
CA GLU A 81 9.02 14.77 -0.28
C GLU A 81 8.72 14.59 1.20
N VAL A 82 7.44 14.30 1.47
CA VAL A 82 6.94 13.96 2.80
C VAL A 82 6.45 12.52 2.76
N TRP A 83 6.90 11.73 3.72
CA TRP A 83 6.48 10.35 3.87
C TRP A 83 5.35 10.24 4.88
N ARG A 84 4.24 9.64 4.46
CA ARG A 84 3.18 9.13 5.31
C ARG A 84 3.32 7.61 5.42
N ALA A 85 3.00 7.07 6.58
CA ALA A 85 3.10 5.65 6.83
C ALA A 85 1.79 5.14 7.43
N LYS A 86 1.16 4.15 6.78
CA LYS A 86 0.09 3.37 7.40
C LYS A 86 0.69 2.05 7.91
N LYS A 87 0.50 1.79 9.20
CA LYS A 87 0.92 0.54 9.83
C LYS A 87 -0.17 -0.51 9.76
N SER A 88 0.23 -1.77 9.65
CA SER A 88 -0.64 -2.90 9.91
C SER A 88 -1.11 -2.89 11.37
N PRO A 89 -2.25 -3.54 11.67
CA PRO A 89 -2.57 -3.94 13.03
C PRO A 89 -1.43 -4.71 13.67
N ARG A 90 -1.33 -4.62 15.00
CA ARG A 90 -0.31 -5.38 15.74
C ARG A 90 -0.60 -6.88 15.67
N GLY A 91 0.49 -7.64 15.72
CA GLY A 91 0.48 -9.08 15.87
C GLY A 91 0.68 -9.84 14.56
N ARG A 92 1.12 -11.08 14.70
CA ARG A 92 1.38 -11.97 13.58
C ARG A 92 0.09 -12.24 12.79
N ARG A 93 0.22 -12.24 11.47
CA ARG A 93 -0.79 -12.72 10.52
C ARG A 93 -0.20 -13.83 9.69
N LYS A 94 -1.01 -14.85 9.46
CA LYS A 94 -0.64 -16.02 8.68
C LYS A 94 -1.84 -16.50 7.88
N ILE A 95 -1.63 -16.68 6.59
CA ILE A 95 -2.55 -17.42 5.73
C ILE A 95 -1.84 -18.67 5.21
N TYR A 96 -2.55 -19.77 5.07
CA TYR A 96 -2.05 -21.01 4.50
C TYR A 96 -2.93 -21.44 3.33
N SER A 97 -2.34 -22.12 2.35
CA SER A 97 -3.12 -22.82 1.33
C SER A 97 -3.05 -24.33 1.55
N SER A 98 -4.18 -24.99 1.36
CA SER A 98 -4.33 -26.45 1.33
C SER A 98 -4.56 -26.99 -0.10
N SER A 99 -4.70 -26.11 -1.10
CA SER A 99 -5.06 -26.48 -2.47
C SER A 99 -4.32 -25.64 -3.52
N ASN A 100 -4.54 -25.92 -4.80
CA ASN A 100 -4.00 -25.13 -5.91
C ASN A 100 -4.71 -23.79 -6.15
N ILE A 101 -5.73 -23.47 -5.35
CA ILE A 101 -6.48 -22.20 -5.44
C ILE A 101 -5.69 -21.12 -4.71
N VAL A 102 -5.72 -19.90 -5.24
CA VAL A 102 -5.13 -18.72 -4.59
C VAL A 102 -6.00 -18.32 -3.41
N TRP A 103 -5.43 -18.36 -2.22
CA TRP A 103 -6.04 -17.82 -1.01
C TRP A 103 -5.58 -16.38 -0.80
N SER A 104 -6.52 -15.51 -0.43
CA SER A 104 -6.27 -14.09 -0.20
C SER A 104 -6.89 -13.60 1.09
N HIS A 105 -6.18 -12.75 1.82
CA HIS A 105 -6.67 -12.09 3.04
C HIS A 105 -6.26 -10.62 3.04
N VAL A 106 -7.22 -9.72 3.26
CA VAL A 106 -6.94 -8.30 3.44
C VAL A 106 -6.30 -8.12 4.81
N TRP A 107 -5.05 -7.67 4.85
CA TRP A 107 -4.32 -7.53 6.11
C TRP A 107 -4.55 -6.16 6.76
N PHE A 108 -4.41 -5.09 5.98
CA PHE A 108 -4.69 -3.73 6.42
C PHE A 108 -4.93 -2.81 5.24
N GLN A 109 -5.43 -1.60 5.49
CA GLN A 109 -5.70 -0.61 4.44
C GLN A 109 -5.36 0.80 4.88
N THR A 110 -5.22 1.72 3.92
CA THR A 110 -5.07 3.16 4.20
C THR A 110 -6.37 3.78 4.67
N GLU A 111 -6.28 5.03 5.15
CA GLU A 111 -7.45 5.90 5.18
C GLU A 111 -7.91 6.21 3.74
N PRO A 112 -9.17 6.64 3.56
CA PRO A 112 -9.65 7.13 2.27
C PRO A 112 -8.77 8.25 1.71
N PHE A 113 -8.40 8.15 0.44
CA PHE A 113 -7.59 9.14 -0.24
C PHE A 113 -8.39 10.44 -0.42
N THR A 114 -7.83 11.56 0.04
CA THR A 114 -8.38 12.89 -0.26
C THR A 114 -7.86 13.38 -1.61
N LYS A 115 -8.55 14.34 -2.21
CA LYS A 115 -8.06 15.02 -3.42
C LYS A 115 -6.65 15.60 -3.27
N GLU A 116 -6.33 16.12 -2.09
CA GLU A 116 -5.00 16.67 -1.78
C GLU A 116 -3.93 15.57 -1.75
N MET A 117 -4.26 14.42 -1.14
CA MET A 117 -3.36 13.26 -1.14
C MET A 117 -3.08 12.79 -2.55
N LEU A 118 -4.11 12.69 -3.41
CA LEU A 118 -3.94 12.24 -4.80
C LEU A 118 -3.13 13.23 -5.63
N GLY A 119 -3.41 14.53 -5.53
CA GLY A 119 -2.69 15.56 -6.28
C GLY A 119 -1.21 15.66 -5.91
N GLY A 120 -0.85 15.29 -4.68
CA GLY A 120 0.52 15.29 -4.18
C GLY A 120 1.24 13.94 -4.22
N SER A 121 0.54 12.82 -4.45
CA SER A 121 1.12 11.48 -4.36
C SER A 121 2.24 11.28 -5.38
N ARG A 122 3.39 10.84 -4.89
CA ARG A 122 4.59 10.58 -5.69
C ARG A 122 4.85 9.09 -5.79
N SER A 123 4.85 8.39 -4.66
CA SER A 123 5.14 6.96 -4.69
C SER A 123 4.51 6.21 -3.54
N VAL A 124 4.30 4.91 -3.72
CA VAL A 124 3.91 3.99 -2.66
C VAL A 124 4.80 2.76 -2.66
N GLN A 125 5.18 2.30 -1.46
CA GLN A 125 5.98 1.10 -1.25
C GLN A 125 5.49 0.35 -0.02
N LEU A 126 5.29 -0.96 -0.16
CA LEU A 126 5.08 -1.84 0.98
C LEU A 126 6.43 -2.28 1.56
N VAL A 127 6.57 -2.18 2.88
CA VAL A 127 7.67 -2.80 3.63
C VAL A 127 7.05 -3.75 4.65
N THR A 128 7.52 -4.98 4.70
CA THR A 128 7.03 -5.98 5.65
C THR A 128 8.16 -6.50 6.52
N MET A 129 7.78 -6.98 7.69
CA MET A 129 8.54 -7.93 8.48
C MET A 129 7.85 -9.27 8.29
N SER A 130 8.34 -10.08 7.35
CA SER A 130 7.72 -11.36 6.97
C SER A 130 8.74 -12.48 6.91
N ARG A 131 8.25 -13.72 6.83
CA ARG A 131 9.10 -14.90 6.67
C ARG A 131 9.39 -15.14 5.19
N HIS A 132 10.53 -15.78 4.92
CA HIS A 132 10.76 -16.43 3.63
C HIS A 132 9.65 -17.45 3.33
N GLN A 133 9.34 -17.68 2.05
CA GLN A 133 8.28 -18.63 1.67
C GLN A 133 8.57 -20.07 2.10
N GLY A 134 9.84 -20.40 2.32
CA GLY A 134 10.34 -21.74 2.64
C GLY A 134 10.99 -22.45 1.45
N TRP A 135 11.12 -23.77 1.55
CA TRP A 135 11.76 -24.61 0.52
C TRP A 135 10.83 -24.89 -0.65
N VAL A 136 11.30 -24.67 -1.89
CA VAL A 136 10.62 -25.03 -3.13
C VAL A 136 11.44 -26.05 -3.91
N GLY A 137 10.78 -27.06 -4.49
CA GLY A 137 11.44 -28.07 -5.31
C GLY A 137 11.86 -27.57 -6.70
N ASP A 138 11.11 -26.63 -7.26
CA ASP A 138 11.41 -25.93 -8.51
C ASP A 138 11.42 -24.42 -8.26
N ARG A 139 12.60 -23.80 -8.31
CA ARG A 139 12.79 -22.37 -8.03
C ARG A 139 12.40 -21.48 -9.20
N ASP A 140 12.45 -22.02 -10.42
CA ASP A 140 12.13 -21.27 -11.63
C ASP A 140 10.60 -21.08 -11.78
N ALA A 141 9.81 -21.81 -10.99
CA ALA A 141 8.36 -21.68 -10.93
C ALA A 141 7.87 -20.43 -10.15
N GLY A 142 8.79 -19.70 -9.49
CA GLY A 142 8.50 -18.41 -8.85
C GLY A 142 8.02 -18.49 -7.40
N SER A 143 7.40 -17.41 -6.93
CA SER A 143 6.93 -17.27 -5.56
C SER A 143 5.47 -17.70 -5.39
N TRP A 144 5.22 -18.56 -4.38
CA TRP A 144 3.89 -19.08 -4.04
C TRP A 144 3.24 -18.37 -2.86
N SER A 145 3.88 -17.34 -2.32
CA SER A 145 3.33 -16.47 -1.28
C SER A 145 3.82 -15.04 -1.51
N TRP A 146 2.89 -14.09 -1.60
CA TRP A 146 3.20 -12.72 -1.98
C TRP A 146 2.20 -11.73 -1.37
N PHE A 147 2.49 -10.44 -1.54
CA PHE A 147 1.58 -9.36 -1.17
C PHE A 147 1.18 -8.57 -2.41
N GLU A 148 -0.05 -8.07 -2.39
CA GLU A 148 -0.58 -7.17 -3.40
C GLU A 148 -1.07 -5.87 -2.79
N LEU A 149 -0.99 -4.79 -3.55
CA LEU A 149 -1.76 -3.58 -3.32
C LEU A 149 -3.02 -3.64 -4.16
N GLN A 150 -4.17 -3.48 -3.51
CA GLN A 150 -5.49 -3.53 -4.12
C GLN A 150 -6.19 -2.20 -3.92
N VAL A 151 -6.82 -1.68 -4.97
CA VAL A 151 -7.72 -0.52 -4.83
C VAL A 151 -9.08 -1.01 -4.38
N ALA A 152 -9.62 -0.40 -3.33
CA ALA A 152 -10.94 -0.71 -2.82
C ALA A 152 -11.72 0.56 -2.51
N ARG A 153 -13.05 0.44 -2.42
CA ARG A 153 -13.95 1.53 -2.04
C ARG A 153 -14.65 1.17 -0.73
N PRO A 154 -14.59 2.04 0.30
CA PRO A 154 -15.36 1.86 1.52
C PRO A 154 -16.85 1.69 1.22
N THR A 155 -17.51 0.78 1.93
CA THR A 155 -18.95 0.55 1.82
C THR A 155 -19.72 1.43 2.80
N ALA A 156 -21.03 1.55 2.61
CA ALA A 156 -21.90 2.34 3.50
C ALA A 156 -21.95 1.78 4.95
N GLU A 157 -21.50 0.56 5.17
CA GLU A 157 -21.48 -0.12 6.47
C GLU A 157 -20.32 0.34 7.38
N GLY A 158 -19.44 1.21 6.87
CA GLY A 158 -18.40 1.89 7.65
C GLY A 158 -17.02 1.81 7.00
N ASN A 159 -16.08 2.61 7.51
CA ASN A 159 -14.72 2.70 6.96
C ASN A 159 -13.89 1.41 7.08
N ASP A 160 -14.31 0.48 7.94
CA ASP A 160 -13.60 -0.79 8.17
C ASP A 160 -13.93 -1.86 7.12
N HIS A 161 -14.97 -1.65 6.31
CA HIS A 161 -15.38 -2.53 5.23
C HIS A 161 -15.18 -1.82 3.90
N ALA A 162 -14.26 -2.33 3.07
CA ALA A 162 -14.04 -1.82 1.73
C ALA A 162 -14.00 -2.96 0.72
N GLU A 163 -14.69 -2.76 -0.40
CA GLU A 163 -14.80 -3.73 -1.47
C GLU A 163 -13.79 -3.42 -2.58
N ALA A 164 -13.10 -4.46 -3.03
CA ALA A 164 -12.13 -4.34 -4.11
C ALA A 164 -12.79 -3.78 -5.38
N LYS A 165 -12.19 -2.74 -5.97
CA LYS A 165 -12.60 -2.28 -7.29
C LYS A 165 -12.29 -3.36 -8.32
N LEU A 166 -13.15 -3.46 -9.32
CA LEU A 166 -13.01 -4.41 -10.42
C LEU A 166 -12.71 -3.64 -11.72
N ASN A 167 -11.86 -4.23 -12.55
CA ASN A 167 -11.68 -3.85 -13.94
C ASN A 167 -12.95 -4.19 -14.75
N PRO A 168 -13.09 -3.65 -15.98
CA PRO A 168 -14.21 -4.00 -16.87
C PRO A 168 -14.35 -5.51 -17.13
N ASP A 169 -13.24 -6.25 -17.08
CA ASP A 169 -13.20 -7.72 -17.25
C ASP A 169 -13.69 -8.49 -16.00
N GLY A 170 -14.00 -7.78 -14.91
CA GLY A 170 -14.44 -8.36 -13.63
C GLY A 170 -13.30 -8.72 -12.67
N ASP A 171 -12.05 -8.57 -13.10
CA ASP A 171 -10.87 -8.84 -12.27
C ASP A 171 -10.62 -7.73 -11.25
N LYS A 172 -10.15 -8.11 -10.06
CA LYS A 172 -9.79 -7.15 -9.00
C LYS A 172 -8.62 -6.26 -9.44
N ILE A 173 -8.76 -4.95 -9.27
CA ILE A 173 -7.69 -3.97 -9.50
C ILE A 173 -6.63 -4.15 -8.42
N SER A 174 -5.56 -4.86 -8.76
CA SER A 174 -4.50 -5.23 -7.83
C SER A 174 -3.16 -5.42 -8.50
N TRP A 175 -2.09 -5.07 -7.80
CA TRP A 175 -0.71 -5.23 -8.26
C TRP A 175 0.10 -5.99 -7.24
N ARG A 176 0.82 -7.00 -7.71
CA ARG A 176 1.81 -7.70 -6.91
C ARG A 176 2.95 -6.74 -6.56
N CYS A 177 3.14 -6.51 -5.26
CA CYS A 177 4.05 -5.49 -4.76
C CYS A 177 5.24 -6.06 -4.01
N LEU A 178 5.13 -7.28 -3.48
CA LEU A 178 6.22 -7.94 -2.78
C LEU A 178 6.11 -9.44 -2.96
N GLU A 179 7.17 -10.04 -3.48
CA GLU A 179 7.36 -11.49 -3.55
C GLU A 179 8.36 -11.90 -2.48
N HIS A 180 8.12 -13.04 -1.84
CA HIS A 180 9.14 -13.60 -0.98
C HIS A 180 10.29 -14.12 -1.85
N PRO A 181 11.55 -13.92 -1.43
CA PRO A 181 12.68 -14.56 -2.07
C PRO A 181 12.47 -16.08 -2.13
N VAL A 182 13.13 -16.72 -3.10
CA VAL A 182 13.00 -18.15 -3.39
C VAL A 182 14.36 -18.86 -3.24
N ASP A 183 15.43 -18.10 -3.06
CA ASP A 183 16.79 -18.62 -3.01
C ASP A 183 17.15 -19.22 -1.64
N GLU A 184 17.96 -20.28 -1.67
CA GLU A 184 18.34 -21.04 -0.47
C GLU A 184 19.19 -20.23 0.50
N GLU A 185 20.04 -19.36 -0.04
CA GLU A 185 20.97 -18.56 0.75
C GLU A 185 20.18 -17.61 1.64
N THR A 186 19.20 -16.90 1.07
CA THR A 186 18.28 -16.04 1.81
C THR A 186 17.44 -16.85 2.78
N ALA A 187 16.92 -18.02 2.37
CA ALA A 187 16.16 -18.89 3.28
C ALA A 187 16.99 -19.38 4.49
N GLN A 188 18.26 -19.72 4.30
CA GLN A 188 19.15 -20.18 5.37
C GLN A 188 19.63 -19.03 6.26
N ALA A 189 19.86 -17.85 5.68
CA ALA A 189 20.22 -16.64 6.42
C ALA A 189 19.03 -16.10 7.23
N GLN A 190 17.83 -16.09 6.65
CA GLN A 190 16.58 -15.68 7.28
C GLN A 190 15.98 -16.85 8.06
N LYS A 191 16.51 -17.11 9.26
CA LYS A 191 16.00 -18.17 10.14
C LYS A 191 14.54 -17.96 10.58
N ASP A 192 14.03 -16.73 10.54
CA ASP A 192 12.66 -16.37 10.92
C ASP A 192 12.14 -15.15 10.13
N PHE A 193 11.76 -14.07 10.80
CA PHE A 193 11.30 -12.84 10.17
C PHE A 193 12.46 -11.96 9.71
N ALA A 194 12.28 -11.33 8.55
CA ALA A 194 13.20 -10.33 8.03
C ALA A 194 12.45 -9.16 7.39
N GLU A 195 13.12 -8.01 7.30
CA GLU A 195 12.59 -6.87 6.57
C GLU A 195 12.64 -7.16 5.06
N HIS A 196 11.49 -7.05 4.40
CA HIS A 196 11.36 -7.15 2.97
C HIS A 196 10.77 -5.84 2.42
N LYS A 197 11.39 -5.33 1.35
CA LYS A 197 10.96 -4.10 0.68
C LYS A 197 10.36 -4.46 -0.67
N GLY A 198 9.10 -4.10 -0.84
CA GLY A 198 8.39 -4.30 -2.10
C GLY A 198 8.83 -3.32 -3.19
N SER A 199 8.28 -3.54 -4.38
CA SER A 199 8.36 -2.63 -5.51
C SER A 199 7.87 -1.23 -5.13
N VAL A 200 8.55 -0.22 -5.67
CA VAL A 200 8.14 1.19 -5.54
C VAL A 200 7.24 1.54 -6.73
N PHE A 201 5.98 1.85 -6.46
CA PHE A 201 5.06 2.35 -7.46
C PHE A 201 5.23 3.86 -7.58
N GLY A 202 6.04 4.29 -8.55
CA GLY A 202 6.34 5.70 -8.81
C GLY A 202 5.15 6.49 -9.38
N PRO A 203 5.31 7.79 -9.67
CA PRO A 203 4.20 8.67 -10.03
C PRO A 203 3.56 8.32 -11.38
N ASP A 204 4.32 7.67 -12.26
CA ASP A 204 3.86 7.26 -13.60
C ASP A 204 3.22 5.85 -13.59
N HIS A 205 3.12 5.21 -12.43
CA HIS A 205 2.52 3.87 -12.34
C HIS A 205 1.00 3.91 -12.52
N GLU A 206 0.45 2.97 -13.28
CA GLU A 206 -0.99 2.86 -13.58
C GLU A 206 -1.88 2.74 -12.32
N LEU A 207 -1.31 2.32 -11.20
CA LEU A 207 -1.98 2.32 -9.89
C LEU A 207 -2.65 3.66 -9.59
N TRP A 208 -1.97 4.77 -9.89
CA TRP A 208 -2.48 6.11 -9.60
C TRP A 208 -3.64 6.53 -10.50
N THR A 209 -3.80 5.92 -11.69
CA THR A 209 -4.93 6.21 -12.57
C THR A 209 -6.20 5.48 -12.14
N GLN A 210 -6.08 4.48 -11.25
CA GLN A 210 -7.20 3.67 -10.77
C GLN A 210 -7.76 4.13 -9.42
N ILE A 211 -7.04 5.00 -8.70
CA ILE A 211 -7.44 5.51 -7.38
C ILE A 211 -8.19 6.84 -7.58
N GLU A 212 -9.39 6.91 -7.02
CA GLU A 212 -10.19 8.12 -6.96
C GLU A 212 -10.30 8.63 -5.51
N GLU A 213 -10.78 9.87 -5.35
CA GLU A 213 -11.08 10.39 -4.02
C GLU A 213 -12.08 9.49 -3.30
N GLY A 214 -11.80 9.18 -2.03
CA GLY A 214 -12.58 8.26 -1.21
C GLY A 214 -12.14 6.79 -1.30
N ASP A 215 -11.34 6.40 -2.30
CA ASP A 215 -10.79 5.04 -2.38
C ASP A 215 -9.75 4.80 -1.29
N VAL A 216 -9.48 3.52 -1.01
CA VAL A 216 -8.42 3.07 -0.10
C VAL A 216 -7.46 2.13 -0.82
N LEU A 217 -6.21 2.06 -0.34
CA LEU A 217 -5.28 1.00 -0.73
C LEU A 217 -5.28 -0.09 0.33
N GLN A 218 -5.64 -1.30 -0.08
CA GLN A 218 -5.58 -2.51 0.73
C GLN A 218 -4.28 -3.27 0.47
N VAL A 219 -3.64 -3.72 1.55
CA VAL A 219 -2.54 -4.67 1.49
C VAL A 219 -3.12 -6.07 1.66
N VAL A 220 -3.00 -6.88 0.62
CA VAL A 220 -3.58 -8.22 0.56
C VAL A 220 -2.47 -9.26 0.62
N MET A 221 -2.53 -10.15 1.60
CA MET A 221 -1.68 -11.33 1.67
C MET A 221 -2.24 -12.40 0.72
N LYS A 222 -1.38 -13.03 -0.07
CA LYS A 222 -1.75 -14.16 -0.92
C LYS A 222 -0.82 -15.35 -0.77
N THR A 223 -1.38 -16.54 -0.95
CA THR A 223 -0.64 -17.80 -1.01
C THR A 223 -1.37 -18.79 -1.92
N GLN A 224 -0.61 -19.69 -2.57
CA GLN A 224 -1.15 -20.72 -3.45
C GLN A 224 -0.42 -22.04 -3.23
N PHE A 225 -1.08 -23.15 -3.55
CA PHE A 225 -0.60 -24.53 -3.42
C PHE A 225 -0.55 -25.07 -1.98
N GLY A 226 -0.92 -26.34 -1.84
CA GLY A 226 -0.94 -27.01 -0.54
C GLY A 226 0.43 -27.00 0.12
N GLY A 227 0.46 -26.57 1.39
CA GLY A 227 1.69 -26.52 2.20
C GLY A 227 2.41 -25.17 2.21
N TRP A 228 1.97 -24.21 1.40
CA TRP A 228 2.50 -22.84 1.42
C TRP A 228 1.76 -21.95 2.40
N SER A 229 2.47 -20.96 2.93
CA SER A 229 1.89 -19.93 3.79
C SER A 229 2.56 -18.58 3.59
N ASN A 230 1.79 -17.50 3.74
CA ASN A 230 2.32 -16.16 3.88
C ASN A 230 2.22 -15.75 5.36
N THR A 231 3.35 -15.47 6.01
CA THR A 231 3.41 -15.09 7.43
C THR A 231 4.12 -13.75 7.59
N ALA A 232 3.47 -12.79 8.24
CA ALA A 232 4.02 -11.46 8.51
C ALA A 232 3.73 -11.02 9.96
N SER A 233 4.66 -10.32 10.60
CA SER A 233 4.49 -9.77 11.95
C SER A 233 4.17 -8.29 11.95
N ASP A 234 4.70 -7.54 10.98
CA ASP A 234 4.52 -6.09 10.88
C ASP A 234 4.57 -5.66 9.41
N GLY A 235 3.82 -4.61 9.09
CA GLY A 235 3.68 -4.07 7.74
C GLY A 235 3.56 -2.56 7.77
N VAL A 236 4.28 -1.90 6.88
CA VAL A 236 4.21 -0.44 6.70
C VAL A 236 4.01 -0.14 5.22
N LEU A 237 2.88 0.46 4.90
CA LEU A 237 2.67 1.08 3.59
C LEU A 237 3.18 2.52 3.65
N ARG A 238 4.29 2.77 2.95
CA ARG A 238 4.91 4.09 2.85
C ARG A 238 4.37 4.80 1.62
N ILE A 239 3.74 5.95 1.81
CA ILE A 239 3.22 6.79 0.74
C ILE A 239 3.99 8.10 0.80
N SER A 240 4.76 8.42 -0.24
CA SER A 240 5.39 9.73 -0.35
C SER A 240 4.52 10.67 -1.16
N THR A 241 4.41 11.91 -0.68
CA THR A 241 3.87 13.04 -1.45
C THR A 241 4.96 14.04 -1.70
N TRP A 242 4.82 14.85 -2.74
CA TRP A 242 5.62 16.06 -2.88
C TRP A 242 5.43 16.94 -1.64
N TRP A 243 6.53 17.50 -1.16
CA TRP A 243 6.45 18.49 -0.11
C TRP A 243 5.91 19.80 -0.67
N GLU A 244 4.92 20.35 0.02
CA GLU A 244 4.36 21.68 -0.27
C GLU A 244 4.24 22.44 1.06
N PRO A 245 4.48 23.76 1.07
CA PRO A 245 4.31 24.57 2.26
C PRO A 245 2.83 24.63 2.64
N SER A 246 2.51 24.47 3.93
CA SER A 246 1.13 24.59 4.40
C SER A 246 0.63 26.03 4.32
N VAL A 247 -0.70 26.22 4.25
CA VAL A 247 -1.31 27.56 4.22
C VAL A 247 -0.96 28.34 5.49
N GLU A 248 -0.99 27.69 6.65
CA GLU A 248 -0.62 28.32 7.92
C GLU A 248 0.82 28.80 7.91
N MET A 249 1.72 28.02 7.28
CA MET A 249 3.10 28.43 7.10
C MET A 249 3.21 29.61 6.14
N MET A 250 2.50 29.57 5.00
CA MET A 250 2.46 30.68 4.05
C MET A 250 1.96 31.97 4.72
N ASP A 251 0.92 31.88 5.56
CA ASP A 251 0.39 33.00 6.33
C ASP A 251 1.39 33.53 7.37
N LEU A 252 2.09 32.62 8.06
CA LEU A 252 3.13 32.98 9.03
C LEU A 252 4.32 33.68 8.34
N MET A 253 4.66 33.26 7.12
CA MET A 253 5.69 33.89 6.30
C MET A 253 5.27 35.27 5.77
N GLY A 254 4.03 35.42 5.32
CA GLY A 254 3.50 36.70 4.82
C GLY A 254 3.40 37.80 5.88
N LYS A 255 3.10 37.42 7.13
CA LYS A 255 3.04 38.38 8.27
C LYS A 255 4.40 38.96 8.65
N ASN A 256 5.49 38.23 8.41
CA ASN A 256 6.83 38.72 8.73
C ASN A 256 7.33 39.76 7.72
N THR A 257 6.91 39.67 6.45
CA THR A 257 7.32 40.61 5.40
C THR A 257 6.64 41.98 5.50
N SER A 258 5.42 42.08 6.05
CA SER A 258 4.73 43.36 6.20
C SER A 258 5.28 44.22 7.35
N ASN A 259 5.90 43.61 8.36
CA ASN A 259 6.49 44.33 9.49
C ASN A 259 7.88 44.91 9.21
N THR A 260 8.56 44.49 8.14
CA THR A 260 9.93 44.96 7.83
C THR A 260 9.96 46.11 6.82
N GLN A 261 8.81 46.55 6.28
CA GLN A 261 8.73 47.69 5.34
C GLN A 261 8.31 49.01 6.01
N SER A 262 8.21 49.04 7.34
CA SER A 262 7.75 50.20 8.12
C SER A 262 8.83 50.89 8.97
N GLU A 263 10.12 50.67 8.69
CA GLU A 263 11.25 51.38 9.31
C GLU A 263 12.13 52.09 8.27
#